data_AF-A0A5T6X835-F1
#
_entry.id   AF-A0A5T6X835-F1
#
_cell.length_a   1.000
_cell.length_b   1.000
_cell.length_c   1.000
_cell.angle_alpha   90.00
_cell.angle_beta   90.00
_cell.angle_gamma   90.00
#
_symmetry.space_group_name_H-M   'P 1'
#
loop_
_entity.id
_entity.type
_entity.pdbx_description
1 polymer ?
#
loop_
_entity_poly.entity_id
_entity_poly.type
_entity_poly.pdbx_seq_one_letter_code
_entity_poly.pdbx_strand_id
1 'polypeptide(L)'
;MTTITKERIELFIKSPLENGLTRGEQMELARIALASLEREQIRREHAEWSDATFGNVGPVGPLKHLSKEALEAAADPSDPLEWADMQFLLWDAQRRMGISDNFITRAMVEKLAINKARQWPEPKDGEPRLHIKEQLVPVV
;
A
#
# COMPACT_ATOMS: atom_id res chain seq x y z
N MET A 1 9.24 -20.79 -2.14
CA MET A 1 9.03 -20.56 -0.69
C MET A 1 7.65 -21.11 -0.35
N THR A 2 7.53 -21.94 0.68
CA THR A 2 6.23 -22.40 1.19
C THR A 2 5.61 -21.31 2.06
N THR A 3 4.57 -20.66 1.57
CA THR A 3 3.82 -19.62 2.31
C THR A 3 2.99 -20.28 3.41
N ILE A 4 2.97 -19.70 4.62
CA ILE A 4 2.09 -20.15 5.70
C ILE A 4 0.63 -19.98 5.27
N THR A 5 -0.20 -21.02 5.42
CA THR A 5 -1.61 -20.96 5.03
C THR A 5 -2.49 -20.45 6.17
N LYS A 6 -3.72 -20.02 5.84
CA LYS A 6 -4.72 -19.62 6.82
C LYS A 6 -4.99 -20.75 7.82
N GLU A 7 -5.15 -21.98 7.33
CA GLU A 7 -5.41 -23.17 8.15
C GLU A 7 -4.24 -23.43 9.11
N ARG A 8 -3.00 -23.18 8.66
CA ARG A 8 -1.83 -23.34 9.52
C ARG A 8 -1.80 -22.30 10.65
N ILE A 9 -2.23 -21.06 10.38
CA ILE A 9 -2.35 -20.03 11.42
C ILE A 9 -3.50 -20.34 12.37
N GLU A 10 -4.63 -20.84 11.88
CA GLU A 10 -5.75 -21.27 12.73
C GLU A 10 -5.34 -22.42 13.66
N LEU A 11 -4.52 -23.35 13.18
CA LEU A 11 -3.93 -24.39 14.03
C LEU A 11 -2.97 -23.80 15.07
N PHE A 12 -2.12 -22.84 14.70
CA PHE A 12 -1.24 -22.13 15.62
C PHE A 12 -2.03 -21.39 16.72
N ILE A 13 -3.16 -20.79 16.38
CA ILE A 13 -4.07 -20.19 17.36
C ILE A 13 -4.56 -21.27 18.33
N LYS A 14 -5.01 -22.44 17.86
CA LYS A 14 -5.52 -23.52 18.72
C LYS A 14 -4.43 -24.19 19.57
N SER A 15 -3.19 -24.19 19.09
CA SER A 15 -2.07 -24.91 19.69
C SER A 15 -0.89 -23.95 19.90
N PRO A 16 -0.84 -23.24 21.04
CA PRO A 16 0.26 -22.30 21.34
C PRO A 16 1.62 -22.99 21.32
N LEU A 17 2.64 -22.23 20.93
CA LEU A 17 4.03 -22.69 20.93
C LEU A 17 4.70 -22.35 22.26
N GLU A 18 5.53 -23.26 22.77
CA GLU A 18 6.45 -22.98 23.87
C GLU A 18 7.76 -22.40 23.31
N ASN A 19 7.72 -21.15 22.87
CA ASN A 19 8.83 -20.48 22.18
C ASN A 19 9.27 -19.16 22.86
N GLY A 20 8.89 -18.95 24.11
CA GLY A 20 9.21 -17.74 24.87
C GLY A 20 8.30 -16.55 24.60
N LEU A 21 7.37 -16.63 23.62
CA LEU A 21 6.32 -15.63 23.44
C LEU A 21 5.17 -15.88 24.40
N THR A 22 4.66 -14.81 25.00
CA THR A 22 3.40 -14.86 25.75
C THR A 22 2.24 -15.23 24.83
N ARG A 23 1.16 -15.74 25.42
CA ARG A 23 -0.05 -16.05 24.65
C ARG A 23 -0.60 -14.83 23.92
N GLY A 24 -0.50 -13.63 24.51
CA GLY A 24 -0.92 -12.38 23.88
C GLY A 24 -0.12 -12.06 22.63
N GLU A 25 1.22 -12.17 22.68
CA GLU A 25 2.09 -11.94 21.52
C GLU A 25 1.84 -12.96 20.41
N GLN A 26 1.62 -14.24 20.76
CA GLN A 26 1.26 -15.26 19.78
C GLN A 26 -0.06 -14.95 19.07
N MET A 27 -1.08 -14.49 19.82
CA MET A 27 -2.35 -14.09 19.23
C MET A 27 -2.20 -12.86 18.31
N GLU A 28 -1.37 -11.89 18.68
CA GLU A 28 -1.12 -10.71 17.85
C GLU A 28 -0.38 -11.07 16.55
N LEU A 29 0.63 -11.95 16.62
CA LEU A 29 1.29 -12.48 15.43
C LEU A 29 0.31 -13.20 14.49
N ALA A 30 -0.58 -14.02 15.05
CA ALA A 30 -1.61 -14.70 14.27
C ALA A 30 -2.56 -13.70 13.59
N ARG A 31 -2.99 -12.66 14.32
CA ARG A 31 -3.86 -11.59 13.81
C ARG A 31 -3.22 -10.86 12.63
N ILE A 32 -1.96 -10.45 12.76
CA ILE A 32 -1.20 -9.77 11.70
C ILE A 32 -1.06 -10.68 10.48
N ALA A 33 -0.70 -11.95 10.69
CA ALA A 33 -0.51 -12.91 9.61
C ALA A 33 -1.83 -13.17 8.85
N LEU A 34 -2.96 -13.34 9.55
CA LEU A 34 -4.27 -13.51 8.92
C LEU A 34 -4.67 -12.29 8.09
N ALA A 35 -4.55 -11.08 8.64
CA ALA A 35 -4.86 -9.85 7.91
C ALA A 35 -3.97 -9.68 6.66
N SER A 36 -2.69 -10.04 6.76
CA SER A 36 -1.77 -10.02 5.62
C SER A 36 -2.16 -11.03 4.54
N LEU A 37 -2.58 -12.24 4.91
CA LEU A 37 -3.00 -13.27 3.95
C LEU A 37 -4.30 -12.88 3.24
N GLU A 38 -5.26 -12.32 3.96
CA GLU A 38 -6.52 -11.84 3.39
C GLU A 38 -6.28 -10.73 2.37
N ARG A 39 -5.47 -9.72 2.73
CA ARG A 39 -5.13 -8.61 1.83
C ARG A 39 -4.39 -9.08 0.58
N GLU A 40 -3.48 -10.04 0.73
CA GLU A 40 -2.74 -10.63 -0.38
C GLU A 40 -3.65 -11.50 -1.28
N GLN A 41 -4.63 -12.20 -0.71
CA GLN A 41 -5.63 -12.94 -1.50
C GLN A 41 -6.46 -11.98 -2.37
N ILE A 42 -7.00 -10.91 -1.78
CA ILE A 42 -7.77 -9.88 -2.50
C ILE A 42 -6.92 -9.27 -3.62
N ARG A 43 -5.65 -8.97 -3.35
CA ARG A 43 -4.72 -8.42 -4.36
C ARG A 43 -4.52 -9.39 -5.54
N ARG A 44 -4.37 -10.69 -5.28
CA ARG A 44 -4.23 -11.71 -6.33
C ARG A 44 -5.50 -11.84 -7.17
N GLU A 45 -6.66 -11.96 -6.53
CA GLU A 45 -7.95 -12.05 -7.22
C GLU A 45 -8.19 -10.82 -8.10
N HIS A 46 -7.88 -9.62 -7.60
CA HIS A 46 -7.94 -8.40 -8.37
C HIS A 46 -6.98 -8.43 -9.57
N ALA A 47 -5.74 -8.90 -9.40
CA ALA A 47 -4.76 -8.99 -10.49
C ALA A 47 -5.23 -9.97 -11.58
N GLU A 48 -5.74 -11.14 -11.19
CA GLU A 48 -6.29 -12.15 -12.11
C GLU A 48 -7.48 -11.60 -12.89
N TRP A 49 -8.42 -10.94 -12.22
CA TRP A 49 -9.55 -10.29 -12.86
C TRP A 49 -9.12 -9.16 -13.81
N SER A 50 -8.17 -8.33 -13.39
CA SER A 50 -7.64 -7.22 -14.19
C SER A 50 -6.92 -7.70 -15.44
N ASP A 51 -6.16 -8.80 -15.34
CA ASP A 51 -5.51 -9.43 -16.51
C ASP A 51 -6.53 -10.06 -17.46
N ALA A 52 -7.56 -10.73 -16.93
CA ALA A 52 -8.63 -11.30 -17.74
C ALA A 52 -9.46 -10.23 -18.46
N THR A 53 -9.69 -9.08 -17.82
CA THR A 53 -10.56 -8.01 -18.33
C THR A 53 -9.84 -7.08 -19.28
N PHE A 54 -8.62 -6.65 -18.94
CA PHE A 54 -7.90 -5.59 -19.65
C PHE A 54 -6.70 -6.11 -20.45
N GLY A 55 -6.30 -7.37 -20.25
CA GLY A 55 -5.16 -7.97 -20.92
C GLY A 55 -3.82 -7.33 -20.53
N ASN A 56 -2.85 -7.45 -21.44
CA ASN A 56 -1.48 -7.03 -21.23
C ASN A 56 -1.28 -5.52 -21.49
N VAL A 57 -1.76 -4.69 -20.56
CA VAL A 57 -1.53 -3.24 -20.56
C VAL A 57 -0.48 -2.81 -19.53
N GLY A 58 0.18 -1.68 -19.79
CA GLY A 58 1.13 -1.06 -18.86
C GLY A 58 0.46 -0.25 -17.74
N PRO A 59 1.24 0.37 -16.84
CA PRO A 59 0.70 1.02 -15.63
C PRO A 59 0.01 2.37 -15.87
N VAL A 60 0.23 2.98 -17.05
CA VAL A 60 -0.16 4.38 -17.29
C VAL A 60 -1.68 4.53 -17.27
N GLY A 61 -2.43 3.52 -17.73
CA GLY A 61 -3.89 3.50 -17.66
C GLY A 61 -4.38 3.57 -16.21
N PRO A 62 -4.01 2.58 -15.36
CA PRO A 62 -4.33 2.60 -13.93
C PRO A 62 -3.90 3.88 -13.20
N LEU A 63 -2.73 4.46 -13.51
CA LEU A 63 -2.29 5.72 -12.88
C LEU A 63 -3.16 6.93 -13.29
N LYS A 64 -3.59 6.99 -14.56
CA LYS A 64 -4.52 8.02 -15.02
C LYS A 64 -5.89 7.87 -14.36
N HIS A 65 -6.33 6.63 -14.18
CA HIS A 65 -7.58 6.31 -13.48
C HIS A 65 -7.47 6.68 -11.99
N LEU A 66 -6.37 6.33 -11.33
CA LEU A 66 -6.10 6.67 -9.92
C LEU A 66 -6.22 8.17 -9.65
N SER A 67 -5.86 9.02 -10.63
CA SER A 67 -6.01 10.47 -10.51
C SER A 67 -7.47 10.92 -10.44
N LYS A 68 -8.40 10.17 -11.06
CA LYS A 68 -9.85 10.42 -10.99
C LYS A 68 -10.44 9.92 -9.67
N GLU A 69 -10.12 8.70 -9.29
CA GLU A 69 -10.57 8.11 -8.01
C GLU A 69 -10.09 8.93 -6.80
N ALA A 70 -8.89 9.53 -6.88
CA ALA A 70 -8.43 10.45 -5.86
C ALA A 70 -9.30 11.72 -5.73
N LEU A 71 -9.94 12.17 -6.81
CA LEU A 71 -10.88 13.29 -6.77
C LEU A 71 -12.26 12.85 -6.24
N GLU A 72 -12.70 11.64 -6.58
CA GLU A 72 -13.95 11.05 -6.09
C GLU A 72 -13.85 10.81 -4.57
N ALA A 73 -12.77 10.18 -4.10
CA ALA A 73 -12.46 10.04 -2.68
C ALA A 73 -12.31 11.37 -1.93
N ALA A 74 -11.81 12.42 -2.59
CA ALA A 74 -11.72 13.75 -1.98
C ALA A 74 -13.09 14.43 -1.86
N ALA A 75 -14.04 14.10 -2.75
CA ALA A 75 -15.39 14.64 -2.73
C ALA A 75 -16.28 13.93 -1.68
N ASP A 76 -16.10 12.63 -1.48
CA ASP A 76 -16.75 11.87 -0.40
C ASP A 76 -15.75 10.98 0.36
N PRO A 77 -14.95 11.56 1.28
CA PRO A 77 -13.96 10.78 2.04
C PRO A 77 -14.60 9.79 3.01
N SER A 78 -15.92 9.84 3.20
CA SER A 78 -16.66 8.91 4.05
C SER A 78 -17.03 7.61 3.35
N ASP A 79 -16.95 7.57 2.01
CA ASP A 79 -17.18 6.35 1.24
C ASP A 79 -15.90 5.47 1.20
N PRO A 80 -15.91 4.29 1.86
CA PRO A 80 -14.75 3.40 1.85
C PRO A 80 -14.45 2.78 0.47
N LEU A 81 -15.40 2.78 -0.48
CA LEU A 81 -15.19 2.19 -1.80
C LEU A 81 -14.24 3.03 -2.65
N GLU A 82 -14.34 4.35 -2.57
CA GLU A 82 -13.43 5.28 -3.25
C GLU A 82 -11.95 5.07 -2.82
N TRP A 83 -11.74 4.75 -1.54
CA TRP A 83 -10.42 4.37 -1.04
C TRP A 83 -9.97 3.00 -1.57
N ALA A 84 -10.90 2.06 -1.70
CA ALA A 84 -10.61 0.74 -2.27
C ALA A 84 -10.20 0.83 -3.73
N ASP A 85 -10.88 1.68 -4.53
CA ASP A 85 -10.53 1.92 -5.94
C ASP A 85 -9.12 2.48 -6.09
N MET A 86 -8.75 3.48 -5.26
CA MET A 86 -7.37 3.96 -5.22
C MET A 86 -6.36 2.82 -4.91
N GLN A 87 -6.73 1.91 -4.02
CA GLN A 87 -5.86 0.81 -3.62
C GLN A 87 -5.67 -0.23 -4.73
N PHE A 88 -6.75 -0.60 -5.40
CA PHE A 88 -6.73 -1.50 -6.54
C PHE A 88 -5.90 -0.94 -7.69
N LEU A 89 -6.10 0.34 -8.05
CA LEU A 89 -5.39 0.98 -9.14
C LEU A 89 -3.90 1.15 -8.86
N LEU A 90 -3.52 1.47 -7.62
CA LEU A 90 -2.12 1.55 -7.23
C LEU A 90 -1.43 0.19 -7.30
N TRP A 91 -2.07 -0.87 -6.81
CA TRP A 91 -1.54 -2.24 -6.93
C TRP A 91 -1.41 -2.68 -8.39
N ASP A 92 -2.41 -2.37 -9.22
CA ASP A 92 -2.41 -2.70 -10.63
C ASP A 92 -1.26 -2.01 -11.37
N ALA A 93 -1.05 -0.72 -11.11
CA ALA A 93 0.07 0.02 -11.67
C ALA A 93 1.42 -0.57 -11.25
N GLN A 94 1.59 -0.89 -9.96
CA GLN A 94 2.83 -1.46 -9.43
C GLN A 94 3.15 -2.82 -10.05
N ARG A 95 2.18 -3.74 -10.05
CA ARG A 95 2.38 -5.10 -10.60
C ARG A 95 2.67 -5.05 -12.10
N ARG A 96 1.99 -4.19 -12.86
CA ARG A 96 2.20 -4.03 -14.32
C ARG A 96 3.58 -3.44 -14.65
N MET A 97 4.24 -2.78 -13.70
CA MET A 97 5.63 -2.35 -13.80
C MET A 97 6.65 -3.32 -13.22
N GLY A 98 6.22 -4.47 -12.73
CA GLY A 98 7.11 -5.41 -12.04
C GLY A 98 7.66 -4.86 -10.71
N ILE A 99 6.99 -3.87 -10.11
CA ILE A 99 7.37 -3.33 -8.80
C ILE A 99 6.90 -4.31 -7.72
N SER A 100 7.84 -5.01 -7.10
CA SER A 100 7.57 -5.90 -5.96
C SER A 100 7.37 -5.13 -4.65
N ASP A 101 6.69 -5.76 -3.69
CA ASP A 101 6.51 -5.24 -2.34
C ASP A 101 7.85 -4.86 -1.68
N ASN A 102 8.86 -5.73 -1.76
CA ASN A 102 10.19 -5.43 -1.22
C ASN A 102 10.87 -4.24 -1.91
N PHE A 103 10.60 -4.03 -3.20
CA PHE A 103 11.15 -2.89 -3.93
C PHE A 103 10.46 -1.60 -3.48
N ILE A 104 9.13 -1.55 -3.49
CA ILE A 104 8.40 -0.34 -3.09
C ILE A 104 8.63 -0.01 -1.61
N THR A 105 8.71 -1.00 -0.71
CA THR A 105 9.00 -0.77 0.70
C THR A 105 10.36 -0.09 0.90
N ARG A 106 11.40 -0.51 0.18
CA ARG A 106 12.71 0.17 0.23
C ARG A 106 12.62 1.61 -0.27
N ALA A 107 11.95 1.82 -1.41
CA ALA A 107 11.73 3.16 -1.95
C ALA A 107 10.93 4.05 -0.98
N MET A 108 9.95 3.50 -0.25
CA MET A 108 9.20 4.21 0.78
C MET A 108 10.08 4.62 1.96
N VAL A 109 10.98 3.75 2.43
CA VAL A 109 11.94 4.07 3.51
C VAL A 109 12.86 5.23 3.10
N GLU A 110 13.45 5.15 1.90
CA GLU A 110 14.30 6.21 1.35
C GLU A 110 13.53 7.52 1.17
N LYS A 111 12.33 7.43 0.58
CA LYS A 111 11.50 8.62 0.33
C LYS A 111 11.02 9.28 1.62
N LEU A 112 10.74 8.50 2.67
CA LEU A 112 10.37 9.02 3.98
C LEU A 112 11.53 9.80 4.62
N ALA A 113 12.77 9.28 4.54
CA ALA A 113 13.95 9.99 5.03
C ALA A 113 14.15 11.33 4.29
N ILE A 114 14.03 11.34 2.96
CA ILE A 114 14.09 12.57 2.14
C ILE A 114 13.00 13.56 2.57
N ASN A 115 11.77 13.10 2.77
CA ASN A 115 10.65 13.97 3.14
C ASN A 115 10.82 14.60 4.53
N LYS A 116 11.39 13.87 5.50
CA LYS A 116 11.71 14.37 6.85
C LYS A 116 12.82 15.42 6.86
N ALA A 117 13.73 15.38 5.88
CA ALA A 117 14.81 16.36 5.75
C ALA A 117 14.40 17.65 5.01
N ARG A 118 13.19 17.72 4.45
CA ARG A 118 12.69 18.90 3.72
C ARG A 118 12.07 19.93 4.64
N GLN A 119 12.04 21.17 4.15
CA GLN A 119 11.23 22.23 4.72
C GLN A 119 9.83 22.23 4.11
N TRP A 120 8.83 22.48 4.95
CA TRP A 120 7.41 22.45 4.60
C TRP A 120 6.74 23.75 5.07
N PRO A 121 5.81 24.31 4.29
CA PRO A 121 5.02 25.45 4.74
C PRO A 121 4.02 25.04 5.84
N GLU A 122 3.41 26.04 6.46
CA GLU A 122 2.34 25.85 7.44
C GLU A 122 1.18 24.99 6.87
N PRO A 123 0.55 24.15 7.71
CA PRO A 123 -0.64 23.39 7.33
C PRO A 123 -1.80 24.28 6.90
N LYS A 124 -2.42 23.92 5.77
CA LYS A 124 -3.77 24.37 5.40
C LYS A 124 -4.64 23.14 5.13
N ASP A 125 -5.77 23.07 5.82
CA ASP A 125 -6.72 21.97 5.66
C ASP A 125 -7.34 21.97 4.27
N GLY A 126 -7.59 20.78 3.72
CA GLY A 126 -8.14 20.58 2.37
C GLY A 126 -7.21 20.91 1.19
N GLU A 127 -5.95 21.31 1.42
CA GLU A 127 -5.04 21.76 0.36
C GLU A 127 -3.77 20.91 0.25
N PRO A 128 -3.25 20.68 -0.98
CA PRO A 128 -2.00 19.96 -1.15
C PRO A 128 -0.83 20.77 -0.58
N ARG A 129 0.06 20.10 0.15
CA ARG A 129 1.29 20.71 0.67
C ARG A 129 2.50 20.33 -0.16
N LEU A 130 3.19 21.31 -0.71
CA LEU A 130 4.43 21.13 -1.45
C LEU A 130 5.63 21.54 -0.59
N HIS A 131 6.73 20.82 -0.73
CA HIS A 131 7.99 21.18 -0.08
C HIS A 131 8.55 22.48 -0.66
N ILE A 132 9.23 23.26 0.18
CA ILE A 132 9.92 24.47 -0.25
C ILE A 132 11.13 24.04 -1.10
N LYS A 133 11.21 24.54 -2.34
CA LYS A 133 12.41 24.41 -3.16
C LYS A 133 13.34 25.56 -2.79
N GLU A 134 14.58 25.27 -2.42
CA GLU A 134 15.61 26.32 -2.35
C GLU A 134 15.71 26.96 -3.74
N GLN A 135 15.33 28.23 -3.83
CA GLN A 135 15.69 29.02 -5.00
C GLN A 135 17.20 29.21 -4.93
N LEU A 136 17.94 28.50 -5.79
CA LEU A 136 19.31 28.88 -6.07
C LEU A 136 19.26 30.31 -6.60
N VAL A 137 19.65 31.29 -5.78
CA VAL A 137 19.88 32.66 -6.24
C VAL A 137 20.91 32.58 -7.36
N PRO A 138 20.64 33.12 -8.56
CA PRO A 138 21.67 33.23 -9.59
C PRO A 138 22.82 34.02 -8.99
N VAL A 139 24.01 33.42 -8.96
CA VAL A 139 25.23 34.17 -8.70
C VAL A 139 25.38 35.13 -9.87
N VAL A 140 25.18 36.42 -9.61
CA VAL A 140 25.41 37.53 -10.56
C VAL A 140 26.90 37.71 -10.77
#